data_AF-A0A8T3AI03-F1
#
_entry.id   AF-A0A8T3AI03-F1
#
_cell.length_a   1.000
_cell.length_b   1.000
_cell.length_c   1.000
_cell.angle_alpha   90.00
_cell.angle_beta   90.00
_cell.angle_gamma   90.00
#
_symmetry.space_group_name_H-M   'P 1'
#
loop_
_entity.id
_entity.type
_entity.pdbx_description
1 polymer ?
#
loop_
_entity_poly.entity_id
_entity_poly.type
_entity_poly.pdbx_seq_one_letter_code
_entity_poly.pdbx_strand_id
1 'polypeptide(L)'
;MGRMHSRGKGISSSALPYKRTPPSWLKTSSQDVEENICKFSKKGLTPSQIGVILRDSHGIAQVKSVTGSKILRILKAHGLAPEIPEDLYHLIKKAVAIRKHLERNRKDKDSKFRLILVESRVHRLARYYKRTKKLPPVWK
;
A
#
# COMPACT_ATOMS: atom_id res chain seq x y z
N MET A 1 -6.19 -9.72 10.54
CA MET A 1 -7.22 -8.84 9.94
C MET A 1 -8.05 -8.20 11.04
N GLY A 2 -7.86 -6.89 11.28
CA GLY A 2 -8.41 -6.13 12.40
C GLY A 2 -7.54 -6.21 13.68
N ARG A 3 -7.45 -5.18 14.54
CA ARG A 3 -8.23 -3.92 14.59
C ARG A 3 -7.42 -2.76 15.17
N MET A 4 -7.56 -1.58 14.57
CA MET A 4 -6.98 -0.33 15.11
C MET A 4 -8.03 0.55 15.78
N HIS A 5 -9.26 0.61 15.27
CA HIS A 5 -10.37 1.35 15.88
C HIS A 5 -11.66 0.53 15.79
N SER A 6 -11.65 -0.69 16.33
CA SER A 6 -12.79 -1.60 16.26
C SER A 6 -12.61 -2.74 17.29
N ARG A 7 -13.70 -3.38 17.76
CA ARG A 7 -13.75 -4.43 18.84
C ARG A 7 -13.73 -5.91 18.41
N GLY A 8 -12.62 -6.49 18.05
CA GLY A 8 -12.65 -7.85 17.51
C GLY A 8 -11.30 -8.29 17.00
N LYS A 9 -11.21 -9.60 16.82
CA LYS A 9 -9.99 -10.33 17.13
C LYS A 9 -9.56 -11.21 15.96
N GLY A 10 -9.84 -10.78 14.73
CA GLY A 10 -9.59 -11.56 13.53
C GLY A 10 -8.09 -11.75 13.26
N ILE A 11 -7.64 -13.00 13.23
CA ILE A 11 -6.26 -13.37 12.86
C ILE A 11 -6.31 -13.97 11.46
N SER A 12 -5.94 -13.16 10.48
CA SER A 12 -5.83 -13.58 9.09
C SER A 12 -4.82 -12.65 8.42
N SER A 13 -3.81 -13.28 7.83
CA SER A 13 -2.66 -12.68 7.15
C SER A 13 -1.99 -13.75 6.30
N SER A 14 -1.27 -13.34 5.25
CA SER A 14 -0.46 -14.27 4.46
C SER A 14 0.65 -14.90 5.32
N ALA A 15 0.81 -16.22 5.23
CA ALA A 15 1.94 -16.94 5.79
C ALA A 15 2.99 -17.14 4.70
N LEU A 16 4.13 -16.46 4.82
CA LEU A 16 5.20 -16.59 3.84
C LEU A 16 5.91 -17.94 4.01
N PRO A 17 6.34 -18.59 2.92
CA PRO A 17 7.12 -19.82 3.01
C PRO A 17 8.47 -19.56 3.69
N TYR A 18 9.00 -20.60 4.33
CA TYR A 18 10.32 -20.56 4.99
C TYR A 18 11.43 -20.30 3.97
N LYS A 19 11.44 -21.07 2.87
CA LYS A 19 12.42 -20.96 1.79
C LYS A 19 12.29 -19.59 1.11
N ARG A 20 13.38 -18.82 1.09
CA ARG A 20 13.44 -17.46 0.52
C ARG A 20 14.02 -17.39 -0.88
N THR A 21 14.64 -18.47 -1.36
CA THR A 21 15.16 -18.55 -2.72
C THR A 21 14.02 -18.71 -3.73
N PRO A 22 14.16 -18.17 -4.94
CA PRO A 22 13.17 -18.38 -5.98
C PRO A 22 13.08 -19.87 -6.36
N PRO A 23 11.92 -20.34 -6.83
CA PRO A 23 11.77 -21.71 -7.30
C PRO A 23 12.51 -21.94 -8.62
N SER A 24 12.97 -23.17 -8.86
CA SER A 24 13.83 -23.52 -10.02
C SER A 24 13.12 -23.41 -11.38
N TRP A 25 11.79 -23.48 -11.40
CA TRP A 25 10.97 -23.32 -12.60
C TRP A 25 10.80 -21.85 -13.02
N LEU A 26 11.07 -20.89 -12.12
CA LEU A 26 10.99 -19.47 -12.45
C LEU A 26 12.25 -19.08 -13.23
N LYS A 27 12.12 -18.91 -14.54
CA LYS A 27 13.23 -18.53 -15.44
C LYS A 27 13.37 -17.03 -15.67
N THR A 28 12.48 -16.23 -15.07
CA THR A 28 12.49 -14.78 -15.18
C THR A 28 13.70 -14.19 -14.47
N SER A 29 14.47 -13.34 -15.15
CA SER A 29 15.63 -12.67 -14.56
C SER A 29 15.19 -11.54 -13.60
N SER A 30 16.10 -11.08 -12.74
CA SER A 30 15.83 -9.93 -11.88
C SER A 30 15.54 -8.66 -12.69
N GLN A 31 16.23 -8.47 -13.82
CA GLN A 31 16.08 -7.32 -14.71
C GLN A 31 14.68 -7.28 -15.33
N ASP A 32 14.18 -8.42 -15.82
CA ASP A 32 12.83 -8.50 -16.40
C ASP A 32 11.76 -8.16 -15.35
N VAL A 33 11.96 -8.56 -14.10
CA VAL A 33 11.03 -8.23 -13.01
C VAL A 33 11.04 -6.72 -12.72
N GLU A 34 12.21 -6.09 -12.71
CA GLU A 34 12.33 -4.64 -12.51
C GLU A 34 11.68 -3.85 -13.65
N GLU A 35 11.87 -4.29 -14.90
CA GLU A 35 11.25 -3.67 -16.06
C GLU A 35 9.71 -3.77 -15.99
N ASN A 36 9.19 -4.96 -15.65
CA ASN A 36 7.75 -5.16 -15.48
C ASN A 36 7.19 -4.27 -14.36
N ILE A 37 7.89 -4.14 -13.24
CA ILE A 37 7.50 -3.23 -12.13
C ILE A 37 7.41 -1.79 -12.63
N CYS A 38 8.41 -1.31 -13.37
CA CYS A 38 8.44 0.04 -13.92
C CYS A 38 7.31 0.25 -14.94
N LYS A 39 7.06 -0.74 -15.81
CA LYS A 39 5.97 -0.71 -16.79
C LYS A 39 4.60 -0.61 -16.12
N PHE A 40 4.34 -1.41 -15.09
CA PHE A 40 3.08 -1.35 -14.36
C PHE A 40 2.92 -0.06 -13.55
N SER A 41 4.02 0.47 -12.99
CA SER A 41 4.00 1.76 -12.31
C SER A 41 3.68 2.92 -13.26
N LYS A 42 4.24 2.92 -14.48
CA LYS A 42 3.91 3.91 -15.52
C LYS A 42 2.44 3.85 -15.96
N LYS A 43 1.78 2.69 -15.83
CA LYS A 43 0.33 2.55 -16.02
C LYS A 43 -0.51 3.08 -14.85
N GLY A 44 0.12 3.61 -13.80
CA GLY A 44 -0.55 4.15 -12.61
C GLY A 44 -0.94 3.11 -11.57
N LEU A 45 -0.39 1.90 -11.63
CA LEU A 45 -0.67 0.86 -10.64
C LEU A 45 0.11 1.09 -9.35
N THR A 46 -0.54 0.80 -8.22
CA THR A 46 0.08 0.93 -6.90
C THR A 46 1.03 -0.24 -6.59
N PRO A 47 2.06 -0.06 -5.75
CA PRO A 47 2.97 -1.13 -5.35
C PRO A 47 2.27 -2.41 -4.88
N SER A 48 1.18 -2.28 -4.11
CA SER A 48 0.37 -3.43 -3.68
C SER A 48 -0.25 -4.18 -4.86
N GLN A 49 -0.84 -3.46 -5.82
CA GLN A 49 -1.44 -4.06 -7.02
C GLN A 49 -0.38 -4.70 -7.92
N ILE A 50 0.78 -4.06 -8.09
CA ILE A 50 1.90 -4.61 -8.87
C ILE A 50 2.31 -5.98 -8.29
N GLY A 51 2.45 -6.08 -6.97
CA GLY A 51 2.78 -7.35 -6.33
C GLY A 51 1.73 -8.45 -6.56
N VAL A 52 0.45 -8.09 -6.59
CA VAL A 52 -0.65 -9.01 -6.89
C VAL A 52 -0.57 -9.52 -8.33
N ILE A 53 -0.38 -8.64 -9.31
CA ILE A 53 -0.29 -8.99 -10.74
C ILE A 53 0.94 -9.86 -11.03
N LEU A 54 2.07 -9.55 -10.42
CA LEU A 54 3.29 -10.36 -10.56
C LEU A 54 3.09 -11.76 -9.98
N ARG A 55 2.36 -11.88 -8.87
CA ARG A 55 2.03 -13.18 -8.27
C ARG A 55 1.05 -13.98 -9.11
N ASP A 56 -0.07 -13.35 -9.51
CA ASP A 56 -1.22 -14.06 -10.07
C ASP A 56 -1.05 -14.36 -11.57
N SER A 57 -0.42 -13.44 -12.32
CA SER A 57 -0.27 -13.61 -13.78
C SER A 57 1.14 -14.06 -14.21
N HIS A 58 2.18 -13.72 -13.45
CA HIS A 58 3.58 -14.01 -13.83
C HIS A 58 4.22 -15.11 -12.97
N GLY A 59 3.51 -15.63 -11.96
CA GLY A 59 4.04 -16.67 -11.06
C GLY A 59 5.14 -16.20 -10.09
N ILE A 60 5.38 -14.89 -9.99
CA ILE A 60 6.42 -14.33 -9.11
C ILE A 60 5.83 -14.15 -7.71
N ALA A 61 5.99 -15.17 -6.87
CA ALA A 61 5.40 -15.17 -5.53
C ALA A 61 5.91 -14.04 -4.62
N GLN A 62 7.22 -13.75 -4.65
CA GLN A 62 7.86 -12.70 -3.86
C GLN A 62 8.95 -11.99 -4.67
N VAL A 63 8.71 -10.72 -5.01
CA VAL A 63 9.68 -9.89 -5.76
C VAL A 63 11.05 -9.82 -5.06
N LYS A 64 11.05 -9.75 -3.72
CA LYS A 64 12.30 -9.71 -2.92
C LYS A 64 13.16 -10.97 -3.11
N SER A 65 12.54 -12.12 -3.32
CA SER A 65 13.27 -13.39 -3.52
C SER A 65 13.99 -13.44 -4.86
N VAL A 66 13.49 -12.73 -5.87
CA VAL A 66 14.08 -12.70 -7.23
C VAL A 66 15.08 -11.56 -7.38
N THR A 67 14.71 -10.36 -6.95
CA THR A 67 15.48 -9.12 -7.18
C THR A 67 16.36 -8.71 -6.00
N GLY A 68 16.19 -9.33 -4.81
CA GLY A 68 16.82 -8.89 -3.56
C GLY A 68 16.19 -7.63 -2.94
N SER A 69 15.42 -6.86 -3.70
CA SER A 69 14.81 -5.59 -3.28
C SER A 69 13.27 -5.67 -3.20
N LYS A 70 12.67 -4.76 -2.43
CA LYS A 70 11.20 -4.63 -2.39
C LYS A 70 10.72 -3.71 -3.51
N ILE A 71 9.49 -3.89 -3.97
CA ILE A 71 8.85 -3.10 -5.04
C ILE A 71 9.04 -1.60 -4.82
N LEU A 72 8.72 -1.08 -3.62
CA LEU A 72 8.86 0.36 -3.33
C LEU A 72 10.31 0.85 -3.42
N ARG A 73 11.31 -0.01 -3.14
CA ARG A 73 12.73 0.36 -3.26
C ARG A 73 13.15 0.46 -4.73
N ILE A 74 12.69 -0.49 -5.55
CA ILE A 74 12.91 -0.49 -7.00
C ILE A 74 12.30 0.77 -7.61
N LEU A 75 11.03 1.08 -7.28
CA LEU A 75 10.38 2.31 -7.78
C LEU A 75 11.11 3.59 -7.36
N LYS A 76 11.68 3.64 -6.15
CA LYS A 76 12.50 4.79 -5.71
C LYS A 76 13.79 4.91 -6.48
N ALA A 77 14.48 3.81 -6.77
CA ALA A 77 15.71 3.82 -7.54
C ALA A 77 15.50 4.36 -8.96
N HIS A 78 14.33 4.09 -9.56
CA HIS A 78 13.96 4.60 -10.88
C HIS A 78 13.23 5.96 -10.86
N GLY A 79 13.06 6.60 -9.69
CA GLY A 79 12.34 7.88 -9.59
C GLY A 79 10.83 7.80 -9.87
N LEU A 80 10.25 6.59 -9.88
CA LEU A 80 8.82 6.32 -10.15
C LEU A 80 8.00 6.12 -8.87
N ALA A 81 8.58 6.41 -7.69
CA ALA A 81 7.89 6.25 -6.43
C ALA A 81 6.80 7.33 -6.25
N PRO A 82 5.62 6.97 -5.71
CA PRO A 82 4.59 7.96 -5.41
C PRO A 82 5.08 8.90 -4.31
N GLU A 83 4.74 10.18 -4.44
CA GLU A 83 5.10 11.23 -3.49
C GLU A 83 4.47 10.98 -2.11
N ILE A 84 3.20 10.59 -2.11
CA ILE A 84 2.46 10.22 -0.91
C ILE A 84 2.48 8.69 -0.73
N PRO A 85 2.81 8.17 0.46
CA PRO A 85 2.68 6.75 0.75
C PRO A 85 1.28 6.19 0.46
N GLU A 86 1.23 5.00 -0.14
CA GLU A 86 0.00 4.36 -0.63
C GLU A 86 -1.06 4.19 0.48
N ASP A 87 -0.64 3.80 1.68
CA ASP A 87 -1.51 3.61 2.84
C ASP A 87 -2.18 4.92 3.29
N LEU A 88 -1.42 6.02 3.29
CA LEU A 88 -1.91 7.35 3.60
C LEU A 88 -2.88 7.85 2.52
N TYR A 89 -2.50 7.69 1.24
CA TYR A 89 -3.35 8.07 0.11
C TYR A 89 -4.73 7.40 0.16
N HIS A 90 -4.80 6.09 0.40
CA HIS A 90 -6.07 5.37 0.46
C HIS A 90 -6.93 5.74 1.68
N LEU A 91 -6.33 6.13 2.80
CA LEU A 91 -7.09 6.66 3.94
C LEU A 91 -7.67 8.05 3.65
N ILE A 92 -6.90 8.92 3.00
CA ILE A 92 -7.37 10.25 2.58
C ILE A 92 -8.51 10.09 1.56
N LYS A 93 -8.32 9.26 0.53
CA LYS A 93 -9.36 8.95 -0.47
C LYS A 93 -10.66 8.48 0.19
N LYS A 94 -10.56 7.62 1.21
CA LYS A 94 -11.71 7.17 2.00
C LYS A 94 -12.36 8.28 2.82
N ALA A 95 -11.58 9.14 3.46
CA ALA A 95 -12.09 10.28 4.22
C ALA A 95 -12.85 11.26 3.31
N VAL A 96 -12.31 11.57 2.14
CA VAL A 96 -12.96 12.43 1.13
C VAL A 96 -14.29 11.83 0.67
N ALA A 97 -14.34 10.52 0.41
CA ALA A 97 -15.58 9.84 0.03
C ALA A 97 -16.66 9.92 1.13
N ILE A 98 -16.28 9.69 2.40
CA ILE A 98 -17.22 9.78 3.53
C ILE A 98 -17.69 11.22 3.74
N ARG A 99 -16.81 12.21 3.57
CA ARG A 99 -17.16 13.63 3.68
C ARG A 99 -18.19 14.02 2.61
N LYS A 100 -17.96 13.64 1.35
CA LYS A 100 -18.91 13.86 0.25
C LYS A 100 -20.26 13.18 0.49
N HIS A 101 -20.29 12.00 1.12
CA HIS A 101 -21.52 11.34 1.53
C HIS A 101 -22.28 12.12 2.60
N LEU A 102 -21.58 12.61 3.62
CA LEU A 102 -22.15 13.37 4.75
C LEU A 102 -22.67 14.76 4.37
N GLU A 103 -22.15 15.37 3.30
CA GLU A 103 -22.69 16.62 2.74
C GLU A 103 -24.16 16.49 2.36
N ARG A 104 -24.54 15.36 1.75
CA ARG A 104 -25.93 15.05 1.39
C ARG A 104 -26.71 14.43 2.55
N ASN A 105 -26.05 13.61 3.37
CA ASN A 105 -26.65 12.82 4.44
C ASN A 105 -26.26 13.33 5.83
N ARG A 106 -26.61 14.59 6.15
CA ARG A 106 -26.14 15.26 7.39
C ARG A 106 -26.59 14.58 8.70
N LYS A 107 -27.66 13.77 8.66
CA LYS A 107 -28.21 13.05 9.82
C LYS A 107 -27.52 11.69 10.08
N ASP A 108 -26.64 11.24 9.20
CA ASP A 108 -25.93 9.96 9.34
C ASP A 108 -24.81 10.05 10.41
N LYS A 109 -25.19 9.68 11.64
CA LYS A 109 -24.29 9.70 12.80
C LYS A 109 -23.22 8.61 12.74
N ASP A 110 -23.50 7.46 12.13
CA ASP A 110 -22.53 6.36 12.02
C ASP A 110 -21.39 6.73 11.07
N SER A 111 -21.71 7.27 9.90
CA SER A 111 -20.69 7.76 8.96
C SER A 111 -19.87 8.89 9.55
N LYS A 112 -20.47 9.78 10.35
CA LYS A 112 -19.75 10.83 11.09
C LYS A 112 -18.77 10.23 12.10
N PHE A 113 -19.18 9.23 12.87
CA PHE A 113 -18.29 8.52 13.78
C PHE A 113 -17.15 7.81 13.03
N ARG A 114 -17.45 7.12 11.92
CA ARG A 114 -16.43 6.45 11.09
C ARG A 114 -15.44 7.42 10.46
N LEU A 115 -15.88 8.62 10.06
CA LEU A 115 -15.00 9.67 9.55
C LEU A 115 -13.95 10.05 10.59
N ILE A 116 -14.35 10.29 11.84
CA ILE A 116 -13.45 10.61 12.96
C ILE A 116 -12.38 9.51 13.11
N LEU A 117 -12.77 8.23 13.01
CA LEU A 117 -11.84 7.11 13.09
C LEU A 117 -10.88 7.01 11.90
N VAL A 118 -11.29 7.45 10.71
CA VAL A 118 -10.42 7.49 9.51
C VAL A 118 -9.45 8.66 9.61
N GLU A 119 -9.93 9.87 9.92
CA GLU A 119 -9.10 11.07 10.09
C GLU A 119 -8.07 10.89 11.20
N SER A 120 -8.46 10.27 12.32
CA SER A 120 -7.52 9.91 13.40
C SER A 120 -6.39 8.98 12.92
N ARG A 121 -6.67 8.06 11.99
CA ARG A 121 -5.62 7.19 11.39
C ARG A 121 -4.73 7.95 10.43
N VAL A 122 -5.29 8.87 9.64
CA VAL A 122 -4.53 9.77 8.75
C VAL A 122 -3.53 10.56 9.59
N HIS A 123 -3.95 11.22 10.67
CA HIS A 123 -3.06 12.00 11.53
C HIS A 123 -1.96 11.14 12.18
N ARG A 124 -2.28 9.91 12.60
CA ARG A 124 -1.28 8.97 13.15
C ARG A 124 -0.23 8.59 12.11
N LEU A 125 -0.63 8.26 10.89
CA LEU A 125 0.30 7.92 9.80
C LEU A 125 1.10 9.14 9.36
N ALA A 126 0.46 10.30 9.22
CA ALA A 126 1.14 11.55 8.88
C ALA A 126 2.26 11.86 9.90
N ARG A 127 1.98 11.73 11.20
CA ARG A 127 2.99 11.89 12.27
C ARG A 127 4.17 10.92 12.09
N TYR A 128 3.88 9.64 11.82
CA TYR A 128 4.91 8.63 11.56
C TYR A 128 5.78 8.97 10.34
N TYR A 129 5.14 9.41 9.25
CA TYR A 129 5.84 9.72 8.01
C TYR A 129 6.62 11.03 8.04
N LYS A 130 6.16 12.03 8.81
CA LYS A 130 6.96 13.21 9.17
C LYS A 130 8.20 12.82 9.99
N ARG A 131 8.02 12.00 11.02
CA ARG A 131 9.14 11.52 11.86
C ARG A 131 10.19 10.74 11.05
N THR A 132 9.74 9.94 10.09
CA THR A 132 10.63 9.16 9.21
C THR A 132 11.11 9.93 7.97
N LYS A 133 10.85 11.24 7.89
CA LYS A 133 11.25 12.14 6.79
C LYS A 133 10.75 11.71 5.40
N LYS A 134 9.67 10.92 5.35
CA LYS A 134 9.01 10.56 4.09
C LYS A 134 7.97 11.59 3.65
N LEU A 135 7.55 12.48 4.55
CA LEU A 135 6.70 13.62 4.25
C LEU A 135 7.38 14.91 4.73
N PRO A 136 7.13 16.04 4.07
CA PRO A 136 7.57 17.35 4.54
C PRO A 136 7.04 17.65 5.96
N PRO A 137 7.79 18.38 6.81
CA PRO A 137 7.33 18.77 8.15
C PRO A 137 6.01 19.55 8.13
N VAL A 138 5.81 20.36 7.08
CA VAL A 138 4.64 21.22 6.85
C VAL A 138 3.40 20.49 6.34
N TRP A 139 3.50 19.20 6.01
CA TRP A 139 2.39 18.42 5.43
C TRP A 139 1.16 18.39 6.37
N LYS A 140 -0.07 18.55 5.84
CA LYS A 140 -1.28 18.60 6.67
C LYS A 140 -2.43 17.84 6.04
#